data_AF-A0A973DI19-F1
#
_entry.id   AF-A0A973DI19-F1
#
_cell.length_a   1.000
_cell.length_b   1.000
_cell.length_c   1.000
_cell.angle_alpha   90.00
_cell.angle_beta   90.00
_cell.angle_gamma   90.00
#
_symmetry.space_group_name_H-M   'P 1'
#
loop_
_entity.id
_entity.type
_entity.pdbx_description
1 polymer ?
#
loop_
_entity_poly.entity_id
_entity_poly.type
_entity_poly.pdbx_seq_one_letter_code
_entity_poly.pdbx_strand_id
1 'polypeptide(L)'
;MGLSENNKPKPHSFVLKSFGLIALFVSLTGYATEQQIQQHVDAFIQSQYKDHFPELVSDDEIGQLKRFYEHSDGRVSIFWTYQTGNVWLEKLTLIKVQDDGYSELSSISFNGVVDSTKKIGEQLVIQLSTYDESDPRCCPSKKITLRYRIYNGELVKL
;
A
#
# COMPACT_ATOMS: atom_id res chain seq x y z
N MET A 1 77.96 25.26 41.81
CA MET A 1 78.72 24.18 41.13
C MET A 1 78.35 22.87 41.80
N GLY A 2 77.67 21.98 41.05
CA GLY A 2 77.43 20.55 41.33
C GLY A 2 76.56 20.20 42.55
N LEU A 3 75.78 19.12 42.60
CA LEU A 3 75.33 18.09 41.65
C LEU A 3 74.33 17.21 42.45
N SER A 4 73.43 16.51 41.75
CA SER A 4 72.67 15.34 42.26
C SER A 4 71.47 15.67 43.18
N GLU A 5 70.29 15.04 43.15
CA GLU A 5 69.90 13.70 42.72
C GLU A 5 68.47 13.65 42.16
N ASN A 6 68.29 12.69 41.25
CA ASN A 6 67.12 11.82 41.02
C ASN A 6 65.81 12.12 41.78
N ASN A 7 64.73 12.30 41.03
CA ASN A 7 63.44 11.73 41.42
C ASN A 7 62.65 11.27 40.18
N LYS A 8 62.50 9.95 40.09
CA LYS A 8 61.73 9.22 39.08
C LYS A 8 60.26 9.17 39.50
N PRO A 9 59.29 9.57 38.67
CA PRO A 9 57.90 9.17 38.88
C PRO A 9 57.60 7.88 38.11
N LYS A 10 56.83 7.02 38.79
CA LYS A 10 56.39 5.67 38.39
C LYS A 10 55.55 5.68 37.10
N PRO A 11 55.54 4.58 36.32
CA PRO A 11 54.60 4.44 35.20
C PRO A 11 53.20 4.22 35.77
N HIS A 12 52.30 5.18 35.59
CA HIS A 12 50.88 4.93 35.80
C HIS A 12 50.37 4.08 34.64
N SER A 13 50.21 2.79 34.93
CA SER A 13 49.40 1.86 34.16
C SER A 13 47.97 2.41 34.06
N PHE A 14 47.63 2.98 32.92
CA PHE A 14 46.23 3.22 32.55
C PHE A 14 45.70 1.95 31.89
N VAL A 15 45.02 1.16 32.71
CA VAL A 15 44.16 0.07 32.25
C VAL A 15 43.05 0.69 31.40
N LEU A 16 43.15 0.59 30.07
CA LEU A 16 42.01 0.83 29.19
C LEU A 16 40.96 -0.23 29.50
N LYS A 17 39.95 0.14 30.30
CA LYS A 17 38.70 -0.61 30.34
C LYS A 17 38.06 -0.47 28.96
N SER A 18 38.19 -1.53 28.16
CA SER A 18 37.41 -1.72 26.94
C SER A 18 35.94 -1.74 27.35
N PHE A 19 35.25 -0.61 27.16
CA PHE A 19 33.80 -0.58 27.17
C PHE A 19 33.37 -1.23 25.86
N GLY A 20 32.94 -2.49 25.95
CA GLY A 20 32.29 -3.19 24.86
C GLY A 20 31.08 -2.39 24.42
N LEU A 21 31.21 -1.72 23.28
CA LEU A 21 30.09 -1.14 22.54
C LEU A 21 29.25 -2.32 22.02
N ILE A 22 28.25 -2.72 22.81
CA ILE A 22 27.16 -3.53 22.29
C ILE A 22 26.35 -2.59 21.39
N ALA A 23 26.73 -2.53 20.11
CA ALA A 23 25.87 -1.97 19.09
C ALA A 23 24.65 -2.90 18.99
N LEU A 24 23.59 -2.54 19.68
CA LEU A 24 22.28 -3.17 19.54
C LEU A 24 21.80 -2.84 18.12
N PHE A 25 22.07 -3.71 17.16
CA PHE A 25 21.41 -3.67 15.86
C PHE A 25 19.95 -4.06 16.12
N VAL A 26 19.14 -3.06 16.46
CA VAL A 26 17.68 -3.17 16.33
C VAL A 26 17.44 -3.32 14.84
N SER A 27 17.17 -4.54 14.41
CA SER A 27 16.77 -4.84 13.05
C SER A 27 15.47 -4.10 12.75
N LEU A 28 15.56 -2.90 12.18
CA LEU A 28 14.45 -2.23 11.51
C LEU A 28 14.15 -3.00 10.21
N THR A 29 13.59 -4.20 10.31
CA THR A 29 13.05 -4.92 9.14
C THR A 29 11.53 -4.79 9.06
N GLY A 30 10.96 -3.76 9.70
CA GLY A 30 9.52 -3.48 9.72
C GLY A 30 9.08 -2.27 8.91
N TYR A 31 9.99 -1.66 8.14
CA TYR A 31 9.74 -0.45 7.36
C TYR A 31 10.12 -0.68 5.89
N ALA A 32 9.43 -1.59 5.20
CA ALA A 32 8.96 -1.17 3.88
C ALA A 32 7.99 -0.03 4.20
N THR A 33 8.53 1.19 4.21
CA THR A 33 7.92 2.37 4.84
C THR A 33 6.54 2.59 4.23
N GLU A 34 5.55 3.06 4.98
CA GLU A 34 4.24 3.48 4.47
C GLU A 34 4.34 4.29 3.15
N GLN A 35 5.43 5.05 3.01
CA GLN A 35 5.82 5.76 1.79
C GLN A 35 6.13 4.87 0.58
N GLN A 36 6.83 3.74 0.75
CA GLN A 36 7.07 2.76 -0.32
C GLN A 36 5.76 2.13 -0.79
N ILE A 37 4.86 1.77 0.15
CA ILE A 37 3.55 1.22 -0.20
C ILE A 37 2.73 2.24 -1.00
N GLN A 38 2.70 3.50 -0.54
CA GLN A 38 2.06 4.59 -1.28
C GLN A 38 2.64 4.72 -2.70
N GLN A 39 3.96 4.69 -2.86
CA GLN A 39 4.60 4.76 -4.18
C GLN A 39 4.17 3.61 -5.11
N HIS A 40 4.06 2.39 -4.61
CA HIS A 40 3.59 1.26 -5.42
C HIS A 40 2.10 1.36 -5.75
N VAL A 41 1.27 1.87 -4.83
CA VAL A 41 -0.15 2.14 -5.11
C VAL A 41 -0.29 3.24 -6.17
N ASP A 42 0.49 4.32 -6.07
CA ASP A 42 0.47 5.39 -7.05
C ASP A 42 0.97 4.89 -8.41
N ALA A 43 2.06 4.11 -8.45
CA ALA A 43 2.55 3.47 -9.66
C ALA A 43 1.53 2.48 -10.26
N PHE A 44 0.78 1.77 -9.41
CA PHE A 44 -0.36 0.96 -9.84
C PHE A 44 -1.40 1.81 -10.55
N ILE A 45 -1.87 2.89 -9.93
CA ILE A 45 -2.89 3.76 -10.51
C ILE A 45 -2.40 4.42 -11.81
N GLN A 46 -1.16 4.90 -11.83
CA GLN A 46 -0.54 5.49 -13.02
C GLN A 46 -0.39 4.47 -14.17
N SER A 47 -0.13 3.20 -13.87
CA SER A 47 -0.07 2.16 -14.90
C SER A 47 -1.42 1.84 -15.55
N GLN A 48 -2.53 2.24 -14.93
CA GLN A 48 -3.86 2.03 -15.51
C GLN A 48 -4.17 3.02 -16.63
N TYR A 49 -3.43 4.14 -16.71
CA TYR A 49 -3.54 5.09 -17.80
C TYR A 49 -2.99 4.47 -19.08
N LYS A 50 -3.88 4.24 -20.06
CA LYS A 50 -3.51 3.79 -21.40
C LYS A 50 -3.73 4.91 -22.39
N ASP A 51 -2.65 5.57 -22.80
CA ASP A 51 -2.69 6.51 -23.93
C ASP A 51 -3.11 5.75 -25.20
N HIS A 52 -4.26 6.12 -25.77
CA HIS A 52 -4.66 5.61 -27.09
C HIS A 52 -4.20 6.54 -28.21
N PHE A 53 -3.78 5.92 -29.32
CA PHE A 53 -3.34 6.59 -30.53
C PHE A 53 -4.48 7.45 -31.15
N PRO A 54 -4.15 8.55 -31.85
CA PRO A 54 -5.08 9.67 -32.10
C PRO A 54 -6.25 9.43 -33.10
N GLU A 55 -6.48 8.21 -33.57
CA GLU A 55 -7.39 7.96 -34.72
C GLU A 55 -8.72 7.26 -34.37
N LEU A 56 -8.94 6.86 -33.12
CA LEU A 56 -10.20 6.25 -32.69
C LEU A 56 -10.69 6.95 -31.41
N VAL A 57 -12.02 7.13 -31.32
CA VAL A 57 -12.73 7.82 -30.23
C VAL A 57 -12.09 7.49 -28.87
N SER A 58 -11.66 8.54 -28.17
CA SER A 58 -10.94 8.47 -26.89
C SER A 58 -11.78 7.76 -25.83
N ASP A 59 -11.43 6.49 -25.60
CA ASP A 59 -11.81 5.72 -24.43
C ASP A 59 -10.61 5.71 -23.48
N ASP A 60 -10.19 6.88 -22.99
CA ASP A 60 -9.07 6.97 -22.05
C ASP A 60 -9.45 6.24 -20.76
N GLU A 61 -8.74 5.15 -20.45
CA GLU A 61 -8.86 4.48 -19.14
C GLU A 61 -8.09 5.27 -18.09
N ILE A 62 -8.73 6.30 -17.51
CA ILE A 62 -8.15 7.08 -16.41
C ILE A 62 -8.46 6.38 -15.10
N GLY A 63 -7.43 5.93 -14.38
CA GLY A 63 -7.54 5.39 -13.03
C GLY A 63 -7.49 6.50 -11.96
N GLN A 64 -8.38 6.48 -10.98
CA GLN A 64 -8.31 7.38 -9.81
C GLN A 64 -8.37 6.59 -8.50
N LEU A 65 -7.40 6.82 -7.63
CA LEU A 65 -7.35 6.21 -6.30
C LEU A 65 -8.47 6.77 -5.40
N LYS A 66 -9.23 5.90 -4.75
CA LYS A 66 -10.17 6.30 -3.68
C LYS A 66 -9.61 6.02 -2.29
N ARG A 67 -9.11 4.80 -2.09
CA ARG A 67 -8.53 4.35 -0.82
C ARG A 67 -7.76 3.05 -1.01
N PHE A 68 -6.76 2.79 -0.18
CA PHE A 68 -6.18 1.46 -0.08
C PHE A 68 -6.09 1.01 1.39
N TYR A 69 -5.91 -0.30 1.59
CA TYR A 69 -5.66 -0.91 2.89
C TYR A 69 -4.53 -1.92 2.78
N GLU A 70 -3.58 -1.80 3.69
CA GLU A 70 -2.50 -2.78 3.86
C GLU A 70 -2.98 -4.00 4.64
N HIS A 71 -2.47 -5.17 4.29
CA HIS A 71 -2.75 -6.45 4.91
C HIS A 71 -1.53 -7.01 5.63
N SER A 72 -1.77 -7.79 6.68
CA SER A 72 -0.69 -8.36 7.51
C SER A 72 0.24 -9.29 6.74
N ASP A 73 -0.17 -9.78 5.57
CA ASP A 73 0.60 -10.64 4.67
C ASP A 73 1.38 -9.86 3.58
N GLY A 74 1.47 -8.53 3.71
CA GLY A 74 2.19 -7.65 2.78
C GLY A 74 1.44 -7.35 1.48
N ARG A 75 0.17 -7.75 1.39
CA ARG A 75 -0.71 -7.40 0.27
C ARG A 75 -1.40 -6.07 0.52
N VAL A 76 -1.88 -5.46 -0.55
CA VAL A 76 -2.58 -4.18 -0.51
C VAL A 76 -3.86 -4.27 -1.33
N SER A 77 -4.98 -3.93 -0.70
CA SER A 77 -6.26 -3.80 -1.37
C SER A 77 -6.49 -2.36 -1.79
N ILE A 78 -6.65 -2.12 -3.08
CA ILE A 78 -6.78 -0.80 -3.70
C ILE A 78 -8.21 -0.64 -4.21
N PHE A 79 -8.92 0.35 -3.69
CA PHE A 79 -10.20 0.83 -4.20
C PHE A 79 -9.95 2.03 -5.11
N TRP A 80 -10.40 1.90 -6.35
CA TRP A 80 -10.15 2.90 -7.37
C TRP A 80 -11.29 2.95 -8.37
N THR A 81 -11.43 4.08 -9.06
CA THR A 81 -12.34 4.22 -10.19
C THR A 81 -11.56 4.22 -11.49
N TYR A 82 -12.19 3.73 -12.55
CA TYR A 82 -11.65 3.81 -13.89
C TYR A 82 -12.70 4.34 -14.84
N GLN A 83 -12.26 5.08 -15.84
CA GLN A 83 -13.12 5.55 -16.92
C GLN A 83 -13.09 4.55 -18.07
N THR A 84 -14.24 4.28 -18.68
CA THR A 84 -14.34 3.57 -19.96
C THR A 84 -15.37 4.31 -20.80
N GLY A 85 -14.92 4.92 -21.89
CA GLY A 85 -15.67 5.95 -22.61
C GLY A 85 -16.16 7.07 -21.68
N ASN A 86 -17.47 7.28 -21.61
CA ASN A 86 -18.08 8.32 -20.76
C ASN A 86 -18.57 7.81 -19.40
N VAL A 87 -18.19 6.60 -18.99
CA VAL A 87 -18.69 5.96 -17.76
C VAL A 87 -17.56 5.75 -16.76
N TRP A 88 -17.79 6.19 -15.52
CA TRP A 88 -16.93 5.88 -14.39
C TRP A 88 -17.41 4.60 -13.72
N LEU A 89 -16.49 3.65 -13.55
CA LEU A 89 -16.72 2.36 -12.92
C LEU A 89 -15.81 2.20 -11.71
N GLU A 90 -16.24 1.37 -10.75
CA GLU A 90 -15.56 1.16 -9.48
C GLU A 90 -14.89 -0.21 -9.47
N LYS A 91 -13.68 -0.30 -8.91
CA LYS A 91 -12.90 -1.54 -8.84
C LYS A 91 -12.22 -1.71 -7.49
N LEU A 92 -12.06 -2.97 -7.10
CA LEU A 92 -11.21 -3.41 -6.01
C LEU A 92 -10.13 -4.31 -6.59
N THR A 93 -8.87 -3.91 -6.48
CA THR A 93 -7.72 -4.70 -6.91
C THR A 93 -6.87 -5.08 -5.70
N LEU A 94 -6.45 -6.33 -5.64
CA LEU A 94 -5.48 -6.85 -4.70
C LEU A 94 -4.12 -6.93 -5.38
N ILE A 95 -3.12 -6.27 -4.81
CA ILE A 95 -1.72 -6.37 -5.24
C ILE A 95 -0.86 -6.99 -4.14
N LYS A 96 0.29 -7.54 -4.53
CA LYS A 96 1.38 -7.88 -3.63
C LYS A 96 2.55 -6.94 -3.89
N VAL A 97 2.98 -6.22 -2.86
CA VAL A 97 4.17 -5.35 -2.94
C VAL A 97 5.44 -6.21 -2.84
N GLN A 98 6.43 -5.86 -3.65
CA GLN A 98 7.74 -6.51 -3.75
C GLN A 98 8.82 -5.42 -3.74
N ASP A 99 10.08 -5.77 -3.52
CA ASP A 99 11.16 -4.78 -3.38
C ASP A 99 11.36 -3.92 -4.63
N ASP A 100 11.07 -4.48 -5.82
CA ASP A 100 11.25 -3.85 -7.13
C ASP A 100 9.93 -3.50 -7.83
N GLY A 101 8.78 -3.65 -7.16
CA GLY A 101 7.49 -3.36 -7.78
C GLY A 101 6.28 -3.95 -7.08
N TYR A 102 5.28 -4.29 -7.87
CA TYR A 102 4.08 -4.97 -7.40
C TYR A 102 3.58 -5.97 -8.44
N SER A 103 2.81 -6.95 -7.99
CA SER A 103 2.07 -7.86 -8.85
C SER A 103 0.58 -7.80 -8.52
N GLU A 104 -0.26 -7.61 -9.53
CA GLU A 104 -1.71 -7.78 -9.39
C GLU A 104 -2.04 -9.27 -9.16
N LEU A 105 -2.86 -9.54 -8.15
CA LEU A 105 -3.28 -10.91 -7.79
C LEU A 105 -4.73 -11.18 -8.19
N SER A 106 -5.64 -10.25 -7.90
CA SER A 106 -7.07 -10.41 -8.12
C SER A 106 -7.72 -9.04 -8.27
N SER A 107 -8.74 -8.94 -9.11
CA SER A 107 -9.49 -7.70 -9.29
C SER A 107 -10.99 -7.97 -9.46
N ILE A 108 -11.82 -7.08 -8.92
CA ILE A 108 -13.29 -7.15 -8.97
C ILE A 108 -13.83 -5.78 -9.37
N SER A 109 -14.65 -5.74 -10.42
CA SER A 109 -15.43 -4.55 -10.76
C SER A 109 -16.79 -4.57 -10.07
N PHE A 110 -17.26 -3.40 -9.66
CA PHE A 110 -18.59 -3.24 -9.08
C PHE A 110 -19.55 -2.60 -10.09
N ASN A 111 -20.79 -3.10 -10.10
CA ASN A 111 -21.88 -2.45 -10.79
C ASN A 111 -22.60 -1.48 -9.84
N GLY A 112 -22.19 -0.22 -9.85
CA GLY A 112 -22.69 0.82 -8.97
C GLY A 112 -21.61 1.77 -8.51
N VAL A 113 -21.96 2.60 -7.54
CA VAL A 113 -21.07 3.59 -6.92
C VAL A 113 -20.68 3.12 -5.53
N VAL A 114 -19.38 3.08 -5.24
CA VAL A 114 -18.89 2.72 -3.90
C VAL A 114 -19.01 3.95 -3.01
N ASP A 115 -19.96 3.90 -2.07
CA ASP A 115 -20.24 4.98 -1.13
C ASP A 115 -19.18 5.09 -0.05
N SER A 116 -18.77 3.95 0.51
CA SER A 116 -17.74 3.90 1.55
C SER A 116 -17.07 2.54 1.62
N THR A 117 -15.83 2.54 2.13
CA THR A 117 -15.07 1.33 2.40
C THR A 117 -14.48 1.40 3.80
N LYS A 118 -14.31 0.25 4.44
CA LYS A 118 -13.57 0.10 5.69
C LYS A 118 -12.95 -1.29 5.78
N LYS A 119 -11.82 -1.38 6.49
CA LYS A 119 -11.20 -2.64 6.88
C LYS A 119 -11.56 -2.96 8.35
N ILE A 120 -12.04 -4.17 8.62
CA ILE A 120 -12.34 -4.68 9.97
C ILE A 120 -11.58 -6.00 10.16
N GLY A 121 -10.49 -5.99 10.93
CA GLY A 121 -9.53 -7.10 10.89
C GLY A 121 -9.04 -7.28 9.45
N GLU A 122 -9.02 -8.51 8.94
CA GLU A 122 -8.67 -8.79 7.52
C GLU A 122 -9.86 -8.81 6.55
N GLN A 123 -11.04 -8.36 7.00
CA GLN A 123 -12.21 -8.22 6.14
C GLN A 123 -12.32 -6.81 5.57
N LEU A 124 -12.65 -6.73 4.30
CA LEU A 124 -13.03 -5.49 3.61
C LEU A 124 -14.56 -5.39 3.61
N VAL A 125 -15.09 -4.27 4.09
CA VAL A 125 -16.52 -3.98 4.08
C VAL A 125 -16.75 -2.79 3.16
N ILE A 126 -17.66 -2.96 2.21
CA ILE A 126 -17.93 -2.01 1.12
C ILE A 126 -19.42 -1.69 1.15
N GLN A 127 -19.76 -0.41 1.25
CA GLN A 127 -21.11 0.05 1.00
C GLN A 127 -21.20 0.48 -0.46
N LEU A 128 -22.15 -0.11 -1.19
CA LEU A 128 -22.34 0.09 -2.62
C LEU A 128 -23.78 0.53 -2.88
N SER A 129 -23.94 1.64 -3.59
CA SER A 129 -25.20 2.01 -4.23
C SER A 129 -25.24 1.38 -5.62
N THR A 130 -26.09 0.38 -5.80
CA THR A 130 -26.30 -0.38 -7.03
C THR A 130 -27.68 -0.10 -7.63
N TYR A 131 -27.92 -0.66 -8.81
CA TYR A 131 -29.12 -0.43 -9.61
C TYR A 131 -30.13 -1.56 -9.41
N ASP A 132 -31.40 -1.21 -9.21
CA ASP A 132 -32.51 -2.12 -9.46
C ASP A 132 -32.81 -2.21 -10.97
N GLU A 133 -33.57 -3.23 -11.39
CA GLU A 133 -33.85 -3.47 -12.81
C GLU A 133 -34.52 -2.29 -13.52
N SER A 134 -35.30 -1.50 -12.78
CA SER A 134 -35.97 -0.30 -13.28
C SER A 134 -35.15 0.98 -13.19
N ASP A 135 -33.97 0.95 -12.56
CA ASP A 135 -33.21 2.18 -12.30
C ASP A 135 -32.55 2.71 -13.58
N PRO A 136 -32.65 4.03 -13.86
CA PRO A 136 -31.86 4.64 -14.91
C PRO A 136 -30.37 4.57 -14.55
N ARG A 137 -29.50 4.38 -15.56
CA ARG A 137 -28.04 4.22 -15.39
C ARG A 137 -27.36 5.35 -14.60
N CYS A 138 -27.98 6.53 -14.54
CA CYS A 138 -27.44 7.67 -13.79
C CYS A 138 -27.54 7.52 -12.27
N CYS A 139 -28.47 6.69 -11.78
CA CYS A 139 -29.09 6.94 -10.49
C CYS A 139 -29.35 5.62 -9.76
N PRO A 140 -28.30 4.97 -9.21
CA PRO A 140 -28.48 3.75 -8.42
C PRO A 140 -29.28 4.07 -7.16
N SER A 141 -30.36 3.34 -6.91
CA SER A 141 -31.25 3.58 -5.76
C SER A 141 -31.04 2.60 -4.61
N LYS A 142 -30.42 1.45 -4.87
CA LYS A 142 -30.35 0.33 -3.93
C LYS A 142 -29.02 0.27 -3.21
N LYS A 143 -29.06 0.33 -1.89
CA LYS A 143 -27.85 0.21 -1.06
C LYS A 143 -27.64 -1.21 -0.60
N ILE A 144 -26.46 -1.75 -0.89
CA ILE A 144 -26.02 -3.07 -0.41
C ILE A 144 -24.70 -2.93 0.35
N THR A 145 -24.44 -3.91 1.22
CA THR A 145 -23.13 -4.07 1.87
C THR A 145 -22.49 -5.34 1.34
N LEU A 146 -21.29 -5.21 0.77
CA LEU A 146 -20.46 -6.33 0.37
C LEU A 146 -19.36 -6.53 1.40
N ARG A 147 -19.01 -7.80 1.64
CA ARG A 147 -17.92 -8.19 2.52
C ARG A 147 -16.99 -9.10 1.75
N TYR A 148 -15.70 -8.82 1.82
CA TYR A 148 -14.66 -9.63 1.19
C TYR A 148 -13.60 -10.00 2.21
N ARG A 149 -12.99 -11.15 2.02
CA ARG A 149 -11.73 -11.54 2.66
C ARG A 149 -10.71 -11.91 1.59
N ILE A 150 -9.44 -11.87 1.95
CA ILE A 150 -8.38 -12.42 1.10
C ILE A 150 -8.18 -13.89 1.47
N TYR A 151 -8.18 -14.75 0.47
CA TYR A 151 -7.86 -16.17 0.64
C TYR A 151 -7.04 -16.63 -0.57
N ASN A 152 -5.84 -17.17 -0.33
CA ASN A 152 -4.93 -17.64 -1.38
C ASN A 152 -4.63 -16.62 -2.51
N GLY A 153 -4.60 -15.33 -2.19
CA GLY A 153 -4.36 -14.28 -3.18
C GLY A 153 -5.60 -13.87 -3.98
N GLU A 154 -6.78 -14.36 -3.61
CA GLU A 154 -8.05 -14.00 -4.22
C GLU A 154 -8.93 -13.20 -3.26
N LEU A 155 -9.75 -12.33 -3.84
CA LEU A 155 -10.80 -11.59 -3.15
C LEU A 155 -12.08 -12.45 -3.11
N VAL A 156 -12.35 -13.06 -1.96
CA VAL A 156 -13.50 -13.96 -1.78
C VAL A 156 -14.63 -13.22 -1.07
N LYS A 157 -15.80 -13.17 -1.72
CA LYS A 157 -17.03 -12.61 -1.12
C LYS A 157 -17.51 -13.50 0.03
N LEU A 158 -17.93 -12.87 1.12
CA LEU A 158 -18.50 -13.50 2.32
C LEU A 158 -20.03 -13.47 2.30
#